data_AF-E3NM19-F1
#
_entry.id   AF-E3NM19-F1
#
_cell.length_a   1.000
_cell.length_b   1.000
_cell.length_c   1.000
_cell.angle_alpha   90.00
_cell.angle_beta   90.00
_cell.angle_gamma   90.00
#
_symmetry.space_group_name_H-M   'P 1'
#
loop_
_entity.id
_entity.type
_entity.pdbx_description
1 polymer ?
#
loop_
_entity_poly.entity_id
_entity_poly.type
_entity_poly.pdbx_seq_one_letter_code
_entity_poly.pdbx_strand_id
1 'polypeptide(L)'
;MSGPVRRHDHTKWNVFKAPYMLMDKGLSTPNSLTSWIATCNKTTLLFPSAFVVPADLLKKHPIHHYLIDDDDWLAIKYLTEDTPGFKWTEEFVQNFATLGSFIKFVATIPGNDQKKKIYVRTIPALPMGDSGGTDVRVFIDEVAEVIPLLREQQGDTFNKPHEHCDKIQKKLKLADQGFYATISLEQFEKLLEVYDIDKSLITLVDDPNWLMGCISFVNTGVHFKMLSVNGDVICSKDQAALYLFQTLVCGVDWHGVDFAVRLDILQTVHSLADYQKVRIHQNSLFTYFVFQDLYVLYEPIVRLIVNSKIKHAEIYRNYGSTDNVMFYNESPVTLVDHSDYVLLCDRYGLPLYEAFEDKLAPYPVWYLRALLTLGWIHGCVQNDEYLEMYILDIAKTIMTALMLAIPQGKRQLMKEVTNEAIRFHSEIIIFDEEQVVKAPFQRKRLLNADTQVTQHEEGPKPTGSENVKTRETNKRK
;
A
#
# COMPACT_ATOMS: atom_id res chain seq x y z
N MET A 1 1.85 -38.73 28.77
CA MET A 1 3.01 -37.84 29.00
C MET A 1 2.51 -36.41 28.88
N SER A 2 2.40 -35.66 29.97
CA SER A 2 2.16 -34.22 29.93
C SER A 2 3.41 -33.56 29.36
N GLY A 3 3.27 -32.72 28.33
CA GLY A 3 4.38 -31.94 27.78
C GLY A 3 5.05 -31.07 28.86
N PRO A 4 6.27 -30.56 28.61
CA PRO A 4 6.92 -29.64 29.54
C PRO A 4 5.97 -28.45 29.82
N VAL A 5 5.73 -28.17 31.09
CA VAL A 5 4.92 -27.02 31.52
C VAL A 5 5.69 -25.75 31.13
N ARG A 6 5.21 -25.05 30.11
CA ARG A 6 5.74 -23.75 29.69
C ARG A 6 5.35 -22.71 30.73
N ARG A 7 6.32 -21.90 31.15
CA ARG A 7 6.15 -20.98 32.29
C ARG A 7 5.35 -19.76 31.89
N HIS A 8 5.50 -19.30 30.65
CA HIS A 8 5.07 -17.97 30.24
C HIS A 8 3.83 -17.94 29.33
N ASP A 9 3.21 -19.09 29.02
CA ASP A 9 2.04 -19.17 28.13
C ASP A 9 0.88 -18.25 28.57
N HIS A 10 0.70 -18.05 29.88
CA HIS A 10 -0.37 -17.23 30.47
C HIS A 10 -0.11 -15.71 30.45
N THR A 11 1.12 -15.29 30.13
CA THR A 11 1.51 -13.88 30.12
C THR A 11 0.85 -13.13 28.95
N LYS A 12 0.73 -11.81 29.06
CA LYS A 12 0.13 -10.94 28.03
C LYS A 12 1.05 -9.78 27.73
N TRP A 13 1.14 -9.39 26.47
CA TRP A 13 1.84 -8.19 26.03
C TRP A 13 1.06 -6.92 26.36
N ASN A 14 1.78 -5.81 26.41
CA ASN A 14 1.21 -4.47 26.43
C ASN A 14 0.87 -4.02 25.00
N VAL A 15 -0.07 -3.09 24.84
CA VAL A 15 -0.48 -2.62 23.50
C VAL A 15 -0.74 -1.11 23.49
N PHE A 16 -0.12 -0.40 22.55
CA PHE A 16 -0.44 0.97 22.16
C PHE A 16 -1.04 0.97 20.75
N LYS A 17 -2.30 1.43 20.64
CA LYS A 17 -3.05 1.47 19.38
C LYS A 17 -3.32 2.90 18.93
N ALA A 18 -3.52 3.08 17.63
CA ALA A 18 -3.74 4.35 16.96
C ALA A 18 -4.73 5.32 17.64
N PRO A 19 -5.91 4.88 18.15
CA PRO A 19 -6.84 5.82 18.81
C PRO A 19 -6.27 6.49 20.07
N TYR A 20 -5.17 5.96 20.60
CA TYR A 20 -4.49 6.43 21.81
C TYR A 20 -3.07 6.96 21.52
N MET A 21 -2.76 7.18 20.25
CA MET A 21 -1.48 7.71 19.79
C MET A 21 -1.67 9.09 19.15
N LEU A 22 -0.90 10.07 19.63
CA LEU A 22 -0.82 11.39 19.02
C LEU A 22 0.55 11.53 18.35
N MET A 23 0.55 11.85 17.06
CA MET A 23 1.76 12.00 16.26
C MET A 23 2.13 13.48 16.16
N ASP A 24 3.36 13.80 16.55
CA ASP A 24 4.00 15.10 16.28
C ASP A 24 5.14 14.91 15.27
N LYS A 25 5.20 15.78 14.27
CA LYS A 25 6.26 15.80 13.26
C LYS A 25 7.06 17.08 13.40
N GLY A 26 8.37 16.98 13.28
CA GLY A 26 9.22 18.15 13.21
C GLY A 26 8.77 19.08 12.08
N LEU A 27 8.37 20.31 12.41
CA LEU A 27 7.90 21.31 11.44
C LEU A 27 8.91 21.58 10.31
N SER A 28 10.20 21.37 10.58
CA SER A 28 11.30 21.53 9.63
C SER A 28 11.52 20.33 8.69
N THR A 29 10.94 19.16 8.99
CA THR A 29 11.16 17.91 8.24
C THR A 29 9.86 17.09 8.05
N PRO A 30 8.80 17.66 7.44
CA PRO A 30 7.46 17.04 7.37
C PRO A 30 7.40 15.69 6.63
N ASN A 31 8.39 15.42 5.76
CA ASN A 31 8.50 14.19 4.97
C ASN A 31 9.49 13.17 5.56
N SER A 32 10.06 13.44 6.73
CA SER A 32 11.00 12.53 7.38
C SER A 32 10.28 11.32 7.98
N LEU A 33 10.88 10.13 7.80
CA LEU A 33 10.45 8.88 8.43
C LEU A 33 11.14 8.65 9.79
N THR A 34 12.04 9.54 10.17
CA THR A 34 12.88 9.45 11.38
C THR A 34 12.78 10.69 12.27
N SER A 35 11.93 11.65 11.94
CA SER A 35 11.75 12.90 12.70
C SER A 35 10.30 13.06 13.14
N TRP A 36 9.90 12.20 14.08
CA TRP A 36 8.56 12.19 14.67
C TRP A 36 8.64 11.78 16.13
N ILE A 37 7.61 12.18 16.89
CA ILE A 37 7.38 11.79 18.28
C ILE A 37 5.96 11.24 18.36
N ALA A 38 5.79 10.06 18.94
CA ALA A 38 4.48 9.50 19.22
C ALA A 38 4.19 9.60 20.72
N THR A 39 3.09 10.26 21.09
CA THR A 39 2.60 10.24 22.47
C THR A 39 1.59 9.10 22.61
N CYS A 40 1.95 8.07 23.37
CA CYS A 40 1.16 6.88 23.63
C CYS A 40 0.51 6.94 25.02
N ASN A 41 -0.77 6.59 25.11
CA ASN A 41 -1.53 6.56 26.36
C ASN A 41 -1.46 7.86 27.18
N LYS A 42 -1.31 9.00 26.50
CA LYS A 42 -1.18 10.37 27.05
C LYS A 42 0.11 10.67 27.82
N THR A 43 0.98 9.70 28.06
CA THR A 43 2.14 9.89 28.96
C THR A 43 3.45 9.41 28.37
N THR A 44 3.46 8.26 27.68
CA THR A 44 4.70 7.67 27.15
C THR A 44 5.04 8.31 25.83
N LEU A 45 6.28 8.75 25.66
CA LEU A 45 6.77 9.25 24.38
C LEU A 45 7.58 8.17 23.71
N LEU A 46 7.33 7.93 22.42
CA LEU A 46 8.14 7.06 21.59
C LEU A 46 8.81 7.86 20.48
N PHE A 47 10.07 7.52 20.23
CA PHE A 47 10.89 8.10 19.19
C PHE A 47 11.48 7.01 18.31
N PRO A 48 11.75 7.28 17.03
CA PRO A 48 12.55 6.38 16.21
C PRO A 48 14.01 6.41 16.69
N SER A 49 14.71 5.27 16.60
CA SER A 49 16.13 5.12 16.96
C SER A 49 17.05 6.20 16.38
N ALA A 50 16.80 6.61 15.13
CA ALA A 50 17.58 7.65 14.46
C ALA A 50 17.32 9.08 14.99
N PHE A 51 16.29 9.30 15.81
CA PHE A 51 15.91 10.63 16.31
C PHE A 51 17.00 11.29 17.16
N VAL A 52 17.73 10.48 17.92
CA VAL A 52 18.75 10.94 18.88
C VAL A 52 20.13 11.12 18.26
N VAL A 53 20.33 10.65 17.03
CA VAL A 53 21.64 10.68 16.37
C VAL A 53 21.73 11.91 15.45
N PRO A 54 22.84 12.68 15.49
CA PRO A 54 23.04 13.81 14.59
C PRO A 54 22.90 13.45 13.11
N ALA A 55 22.21 14.31 12.35
CA ALA A 55 21.84 14.05 10.95
C ALA A 55 23.04 13.89 10.00
N ASP A 56 24.19 14.50 10.31
CA ASP A 56 25.43 14.35 9.55
C ASP A 56 26.07 12.96 9.71
N LEU A 57 25.85 12.31 10.86
CA LEU A 57 26.34 10.97 11.16
C LEU A 57 25.42 9.88 10.63
N LEU A 58 24.11 10.12 10.62
CA LEU A 58 23.11 9.22 10.01
C LEU A 58 23.40 8.92 8.53
N LYS A 59 24.04 9.85 7.81
CA LYS A 59 24.42 9.64 6.39
C LYS A 59 25.56 8.65 6.20
N LYS A 60 26.37 8.41 7.25
CA LYS A 60 27.57 7.56 7.20
C LYS A 60 27.36 6.20 7.83
N HIS A 61 26.39 6.09 8.75
CA HIS A 61 26.13 4.88 9.51
C HIS A 61 24.66 4.48 9.35
N PRO A 62 24.37 3.32 8.74
CA PRO A 62 23.01 2.81 8.70
C PRO A 62 22.57 2.44 10.13
N ILE A 63 21.37 2.88 10.50
CA ILE A 63 20.76 2.61 11.80
C ILE A 63 19.47 1.84 11.57
N HIS A 64 19.36 0.69 12.23
CA HIS A 64 18.11 -0.08 12.25
C HIS A 64 16.99 0.75 12.85
N HIS A 65 15.78 0.57 12.34
CA HIS A 65 14.60 1.26 12.84
C HIS A 65 13.95 0.46 13.97
N TYR A 66 14.10 0.95 15.19
CA TYR A 66 13.46 0.47 16.41
C TYR A 66 12.96 1.65 17.24
N LEU A 67 12.12 1.39 18.25
CA LEU A 67 11.53 2.43 19.09
C LEU A 67 12.28 2.60 20.41
N ILE A 68 12.56 3.85 20.77
CA ILE A 68 13.08 4.26 22.07
C ILE A 68 11.99 5.03 22.81
N ASP A 69 11.91 4.88 24.13
CA ASP A 69 10.94 5.62 24.95
C ASP A 69 11.54 6.86 25.63
N ASP A 70 10.75 7.56 26.41
CA ASP A 70 11.16 8.75 27.14
C ASP A 70 12.26 8.47 28.18
N ASP A 71 12.24 7.31 28.83
CA ASP A 71 13.30 6.89 29.76
C ASP A 71 14.64 6.73 29.02
N ASP A 72 14.61 6.02 27.88
CA ASP A 72 15.79 5.85 27.01
C ASP A 72 16.32 7.20 26.52
N TRP A 73 15.42 8.06 26.03
CA TRP A 73 15.77 9.36 25.48
C TRP A 73 16.40 10.27 26.55
N LEU A 74 15.85 10.31 27.76
CA LEU A 74 16.40 11.08 28.87
C LEU A 74 17.80 10.60 29.26
N ALA A 75 18.01 9.28 29.30
CA ALA A 75 19.32 8.69 29.60
C ALA A 75 20.37 9.06 28.54
N ILE A 76 20.01 9.01 27.26
CA ILE A 76 20.90 9.43 26.16
C ILE A 76 21.20 10.92 26.28
N LYS A 77 20.17 11.76 26.47
CA LYS A 77 20.32 13.21 26.57
C LYS A 77 21.27 13.63 27.69
N TYR A 78 21.17 12.98 28.85
CA TYR A 78 22.09 13.20 29.96
C TYR A 78 23.56 12.92 29.57
N LEU A 79 23.80 11.87 28.78
CA LEU A 79 25.14 11.51 28.31
C LEU A 79 25.66 12.41 27.19
N THR A 80 24.79 12.89 26.30
CA THR A 80 25.20 13.55 25.07
C THR A 80 25.16 15.08 25.16
N GLU A 81 24.14 15.63 25.80
CA GLU A 81 23.92 17.07 25.92
C GLU A 81 24.38 17.62 27.26
N ASP A 82 24.11 16.89 28.35
CA ASP A 82 24.36 17.38 29.72
C ASP A 82 25.78 17.04 30.23
N THR A 83 26.52 16.17 29.54
CA THR A 83 27.89 15.79 29.92
C THR A 83 28.94 16.73 29.28
N PRO A 84 29.69 17.51 30.08
CA PRO A 84 30.66 18.46 29.54
C PRO A 84 31.76 17.77 28.70
N GLY A 85 31.96 18.27 27.48
CA GLY A 85 33.00 17.78 26.59
C GLY A 85 32.65 16.51 25.80
N PHE A 86 31.41 16.02 25.90
CA PHE A 86 30.94 14.92 25.06
C PHE A 86 31.10 15.26 23.57
N LYS A 87 31.49 14.24 22.79
CA LYS A 87 31.57 14.31 21.33
C LYS A 87 31.00 13.05 20.73
N TRP A 88 30.15 13.22 19.73
CA TRP A 88 29.71 12.12 18.89
C TRP A 88 30.91 11.55 18.11
N THR A 89 31.27 10.30 18.40
CA THR A 89 32.28 9.54 17.66
C THR A 89 31.61 8.45 16.83
N GLU A 90 32.29 7.95 15.79
CA GLU A 90 31.77 6.83 14.99
C GLU A 90 31.53 5.58 15.84
N GLU A 91 32.43 5.29 16.80
CA GLU A 91 32.27 4.21 17.77
C GLU A 91 31.02 4.39 18.64
N PHE A 92 30.74 5.62 19.08
CA PHE A 92 29.54 5.90 19.87
C PHE A 92 28.26 5.69 19.05
N VAL A 93 28.27 6.05 17.76
CA VAL A 93 27.12 5.81 16.87
C VAL A 93 26.84 4.31 16.67
N GLN A 94 27.85 3.44 16.73
CA GLN A 94 27.64 1.99 16.62
C GLN A 94 26.76 1.42 17.74
N ASN A 95 26.68 2.08 18.90
CA ASN A 95 25.74 1.71 19.95
C ASN A 95 24.28 1.79 19.50
N PHE A 96 23.98 2.61 18.50
CA PHE A 96 22.63 2.79 17.97
C PHE A 96 22.33 1.93 16.75
N ALA A 97 23.33 1.25 16.17
CA ALA A 97 23.22 0.57 14.88
C ALA A 97 22.11 -0.49 14.83
N THR A 98 21.90 -1.22 15.93
CA THR A 98 20.86 -2.27 16.07
C THR A 98 20.16 -2.16 17.41
N LEU A 99 18.99 -2.77 17.58
CA LEU A 99 18.30 -2.80 18.87
C LEU A 99 19.16 -3.53 19.92
N GLY A 100 19.84 -4.60 19.52
CA GLY A 100 20.73 -5.35 20.40
C GLY A 100 21.93 -4.54 20.90
N SER A 101 22.59 -3.77 20.02
CA SER A 101 23.65 -2.83 20.42
C SER A 101 23.12 -1.79 21.40
N PHE A 102 21.93 -1.27 21.12
CA PHE A 102 21.31 -0.23 21.93
C PHE A 102 20.95 -0.71 23.33
N ILE A 103 20.34 -1.90 23.46
CA ILE A 103 20.03 -2.51 24.77
C ILE A 103 21.29 -2.66 25.62
N LYS A 104 22.40 -3.13 25.02
CA LYS A 104 23.68 -3.29 25.73
C LYS A 104 24.24 -1.94 26.18
N PHE A 105 24.18 -0.94 25.32
CA PHE A 105 24.61 0.42 25.65
C PHE A 105 23.77 1.01 26.78
N VAL A 106 22.45 0.94 26.70
CA VAL A 106 21.54 1.46 27.72
C VAL A 106 21.78 0.81 29.09
N ALA A 107 22.16 -0.47 29.11
CA ALA A 107 22.52 -1.20 30.33
C ALA A 107 23.87 -0.78 30.94
N THR A 108 24.74 -0.06 30.22
CA THR A 108 26.00 0.47 30.78
C THR A 108 25.87 1.88 31.34
N ILE A 109 24.71 2.53 31.15
CA ILE A 109 24.48 3.90 31.62
C ILE A 109 24.36 3.90 33.15
N PRO A 110 25.21 4.65 33.88
CA PRO A 110 25.15 4.71 35.33
C PRO A 110 23.79 5.21 35.83
N GLY A 111 23.19 4.50 36.80
CA GLY A 111 21.89 4.85 37.37
C GLY A 111 20.69 4.37 36.56
N ASN A 112 20.91 3.69 35.43
CA ASN A 112 19.85 3.04 34.69
C ASN A 112 19.69 1.58 35.13
N ASP A 113 18.96 1.37 36.22
CA ASP A 113 18.65 0.02 36.74
C ASP A 113 17.51 -0.66 35.97
N GLN A 114 16.86 0.06 35.05
CA GLN A 114 15.74 -0.45 34.28
C GLN A 114 16.21 -1.16 33.00
N LYS A 115 15.62 -2.34 32.74
CA LYS A 115 15.80 -3.01 31.45
C LYS A 115 15.05 -2.23 30.38
N LYS A 116 15.73 -1.96 29.24
CA LYS A 116 15.13 -1.39 28.04
C LYS A 116 13.84 -2.14 27.69
N LYS A 117 12.72 -1.41 27.67
CA LYS A 117 11.43 -1.94 27.21
C LYS A 117 11.51 -2.23 25.71
N ILE A 118 11.05 -3.41 25.30
CA ILE A 118 11.06 -3.80 23.89
C ILE A 118 9.71 -3.50 23.26
N TYR A 119 9.73 -2.70 22.20
CA TYR A 119 8.57 -2.34 21.41
C TYR A 119 8.61 -3.10 20.09
N VAL A 120 7.49 -3.70 19.70
CA VAL A 120 7.32 -4.38 18.41
C VAL A 120 6.26 -3.65 17.61
N ARG A 121 6.63 -3.20 16.42
CA ARG A 121 5.73 -2.47 15.53
C ARG A 121 4.73 -3.42 14.90
N THR A 122 3.49 -2.96 14.86
CA THR A 122 2.35 -3.68 14.32
C THR A 122 1.74 -2.90 13.18
N ILE A 123 1.22 -3.63 12.19
CA ILE A 123 0.56 -3.07 11.02
C ILE A 123 -0.90 -3.54 11.06
N PRO A 124 -1.85 -2.60 11.20
CA PRO A 124 -3.27 -2.93 11.14
C PRO A 124 -3.68 -3.46 9.75
N ALA A 125 -4.63 -4.39 9.73
CA ALA A 125 -5.19 -4.91 8.49
C ALA A 125 -5.96 -3.85 7.71
N LEU A 126 -5.91 -3.96 6.39
CA LEU A 126 -6.69 -3.14 5.44
C LEU A 126 -7.56 -4.03 4.57
N PRO A 127 -8.75 -4.44 5.06
CA PRO A 127 -9.62 -5.28 4.28
C PRO A 127 -10.27 -4.54 3.10
N MET A 128 -10.54 -5.30 2.04
CA MET A 128 -11.48 -4.90 0.99
C MET A 128 -12.91 -4.94 1.54
N GLY A 129 -13.56 -3.78 1.65
CA GLY A 129 -14.89 -3.65 2.26
C GLY A 129 -14.85 -3.41 3.79
N ASP A 130 -16.03 -3.39 4.41
CA ASP A 130 -16.17 -3.09 5.85
C ASP A 130 -16.09 -4.33 6.76
N SER A 131 -16.23 -5.53 6.20
CA SER A 131 -16.36 -6.80 6.94
C SER A 131 -15.19 -7.77 6.76
N GLY A 132 -14.04 -7.31 6.25
CA GLY A 132 -12.87 -8.17 6.06
C GLY A 132 -12.00 -8.34 7.32
N GLY A 133 -10.97 -9.18 7.18
CA GLY A 133 -10.12 -9.60 8.30
C GLY A 133 -9.48 -8.42 9.05
N THR A 134 -9.48 -8.51 10.38
CA THR A 134 -8.88 -7.54 11.30
C THR A 134 -7.49 -7.99 11.77
N ASP A 135 -6.80 -8.78 10.96
CA ASP A 135 -5.58 -9.45 11.38
C ASP A 135 -4.41 -8.47 11.47
N VAL A 136 -4.06 -8.06 12.69
CA VAL A 136 -2.89 -7.22 12.95
C VAL A 136 -1.62 -8.05 12.73
N ARG A 137 -0.62 -7.46 12.09
CA ARG A 137 0.59 -8.18 11.67
C ARG A 137 1.87 -7.53 12.17
N VAL A 138 2.94 -8.29 12.27
CA VAL A 138 4.29 -7.84 12.67
C VAL A 138 5.31 -8.28 11.63
N PHE A 139 6.38 -7.50 11.45
CA PHE A 139 7.47 -7.89 10.55
C PHE A 139 8.24 -9.10 11.08
N ILE A 140 8.54 -10.04 10.19
CA ILE A 140 9.27 -11.26 10.54
C ILE A 140 10.70 -10.95 10.99
N ASP A 141 11.35 -9.99 10.34
CA ASP A 141 12.70 -9.57 10.71
C ASP A 141 12.73 -8.98 12.13
N GLU A 142 11.66 -8.28 12.52
CA GLU A 142 11.53 -7.70 13.87
C GLU A 142 11.35 -8.80 14.91
N VAL A 143 10.52 -9.79 14.59
CA VAL A 143 10.32 -10.98 15.44
C VAL A 143 11.62 -11.77 15.59
N ALA A 144 12.38 -11.93 14.51
CA ALA A 144 13.65 -12.66 14.52
C ALA A 144 14.74 -11.93 15.33
N GLU A 145 14.76 -10.60 15.32
CA GLU A 145 15.66 -9.78 16.13
C GLU A 145 15.26 -9.80 17.62
N VAL A 146 13.96 -9.70 17.92
CA VAL A 146 13.45 -9.51 19.29
C VAL A 146 13.45 -10.78 20.13
N ILE A 147 13.14 -11.95 19.58
CA ILE A 147 13.03 -13.20 20.34
C ILE A 147 14.32 -13.54 21.15
N PRO A 148 15.53 -13.49 20.55
CA PRO A 148 16.76 -13.72 21.31
C PRO A 148 17.03 -12.68 22.39
N LEU A 149 16.71 -11.40 22.13
CA LEU A 149 16.90 -10.30 23.08
C LEU A 149 16.01 -10.48 24.31
N LEU A 150 14.76 -10.91 24.12
CA LEU A 150 13.84 -11.21 25.22
C LEU A 150 14.33 -12.35 26.11
N ARG A 151 14.89 -13.41 25.50
CA ARG A 151 15.49 -14.53 26.25
C ARG A 151 16.67 -14.09 27.10
N GLU A 152 17.53 -13.24 26.56
CA GLU A 152 18.62 -12.63 27.31
C GLU A 152 18.10 -11.78 28.46
N GLN A 153 17.06 -10.97 28.25
CA GLN A 153 16.41 -10.21 29.32
C GLN A 153 15.76 -11.09 30.39
N GLN A 154 15.27 -12.29 30.04
CA GLN A 154 14.77 -13.29 30.98
C GLN A 154 15.88 -14.06 31.73
N GLY A 155 17.16 -13.81 31.41
CA GLY A 155 18.30 -14.52 32.00
C GLY A 155 18.48 -15.95 31.48
N ASP A 156 17.86 -16.28 30.34
CA ASP A 156 17.85 -17.63 29.74
C ASP A 156 18.29 -17.56 28.27
N THR A 157 19.47 -16.97 28.05
CA THR A 157 20.05 -16.72 26.73
C THR A 157 20.19 -18.01 25.92
N PHE A 158 19.82 -17.96 24.64
CA PHE A 158 20.03 -19.11 23.76
C PHE A 158 21.51 -19.47 23.62
N ASN A 159 21.79 -20.77 23.57
CA ASN A 159 23.05 -21.25 23.01
C ASN A 159 23.08 -20.91 21.51
N LYS A 160 24.01 -20.03 21.11
CA LYS A 160 24.13 -19.49 19.75
C LYS A 160 22.87 -18.78 19.22
N PRO A 161 22.57 -17.57 19.72
CA PRO A 161 21.39 -16.78 19.34
C PRO A 161 21.19 -16.61 17.82
N HIS A 162 22.28 -16.41 17.07
CA HIS A 162 22.23 -16.26 15.61
C HIS A 162 21.64 -17.48 14.89
N GLU A 163 21.88 -18.71 15.37
CA GLU A 163 21.29 -19.91 14.77
C GLU A 163 19.76 -19.95 14.95
N HIS A 164 19.24 -19.31 16.00
CA HIS A 164 17.79 -19.20 16.24
C HIS A 164 17.16 -18.13 15.36
N CYS A 165 17.80 -16.97 15.19
CA CYS A 165 17.41 -15.96 14.19
C CYS A 165 17.33 -16.58 12.79
N ASP A 166 18.41 -17.24 12.37
CA ASP A 166 18.49 -17.93 11.09
C ASP A 166 17.39 -18.98 10.95
N LYS A 167 17.09 -19.74 12.01
CA LYS A 167 16.01 -20.74 11.97
C LYS A 167 14.64 -20.09 11.82
N ILE A 168 14.38 -18.95 12.48
CA ILE A 168 13.12 -18.21 12.35
C ILE A 168 13.01 -17.67 10.91
N GLN A 169 14.03 -16.97 10.43
CA GLN A 169 14.07 -16.42 9.07
C GLN A 169 13.98 -17.51 7.99
N LYS A 170 14.74 -18.61 8.12
CA LYS A 170 14.70 -19.75 7.17
C LYS A 170 13.39 -20.52 7.22
N LYS A 171 12.80 -20.73 8.41
CA LYS A 171 11.47 -21.36 8.53
C LYS A 171 10.39 -20.52 7.86
N LEU A 172 10.59 -19.20 7.82
CA LEU A 172 9.65 -18.25 7.25
C LEU A 172 10.00 -17.84 5.81
N LYS A 173 11.06 -18.37 5.18
CA LYS A 173 11.39 -18.36 3.73
C LYS A 173 11.03 -17.07 2.94
N LEU A 174 11.65 -15.92 3.26
CA LEU A 174 11.36 -14.66 2.54
C LEU A 174 12.56 -13.91 1.98
N ALA A 175 13.73 -14.03 2.61
CA ALA A 175 14.92 -13.26 2.24
C ALA A 175 15.39 -13.52 0.79
N ASP A 176 15.13 -14.72 0.25
CA ASP A 176 15.59 -15.10 -1.10
C ASP A 176 14.81 -14.43 -2.25
N GLN A 177 13.75 -13.68 -1.96
CA GLN A 177 12.87 -13.07 -2.98
C GLN A 177 12.84 -11.54 -2.97
N GLY A 178 13.64 -10.87 -2.12
CA GLY A 178 13.69 -9.41 -2.07
C GLY A 178 12.43 -8.74 -1.51
N PHE A 179 11.61 -9.49 -0.75
CA PHE A 179 10.43 -9.00 -0.06
C PHE A 179 10.64 -8.99 1.46
N TYR A 180 10.03 -8.02 2.14
CA TYR A 180 9.84 -8.06 3.59
C TYR A 180 8.44 -8.56 3.85
N ALA A 181 8.28 -9.52 4.75
CA ALA A 181 6.96 -10.04 5.07
C ALA A 181 6.62 -10.01 6.53
N THR A 182 5.36 -10.30 6.78
CA THR A 182 4.72 -10.18 8.07
C THR A 182 4.05 -11.49 8.47
N ILE A 183 3.88 -11.69 9.77
CA ILE A 183 3.07 -12.76 10.36
C ILE A 183 1.94 -12.15 11.18
N SER A 184 0.85 -12.90 11.34
CA SER A 184 -0.26 -12.51 12.23
C SER A 184 0.18 -12.46 13.69
N LEU A 185 -0.54 -11.72 14.52
CA LEU A 185 -0.32 -11.76 15.98
C LEU A 185 -0.51 -13.17 16.56
N GLU A 186 -1.43 -13.97 16.01
CA GLU A 186 -1.61 -15.37 16.43
C GLU A 186 -0.36 -16.22 16.14
N GLN A 187 0.24 -16.05 14.96
CA GLN A 187 1.49 -16.73 14.61
C GLN A 187 2.65 -16.26 15.49
N PHE A 188 2.71 -14.96 15.78
CA PHE A 188 3.72 -14.41 16.67
C PHE A 188 3.58 -14.95 18.09
N GLU A 189 2.37 -14.99 18.66
CA GLU A 189 2.10 -15.56 19.97
C GLU A 189 2.59 -17.00 20.08
N LYS A 190 2.25 -17.84 19.10
CA LYS A 190 2.71 -19.24 19.08
C LYS A 190 4.21 -19.37 18.99
N LEU A 191 4.90 -18.46 18.30
CA LEU A 191 6.37 -18.43 18.30
C LEU A 191 6.91 -18.09 19.70
N LEU A 192 6.32 -17.10 20.38
CA LEU A 192 6.71 -16.74 21.74
C LEU A 192 6.53 -17.92 22.71
N GLU A 193 5.43 -18.66 22.61
CA GLU A 193 5.18 -19.87 23.42
C GLU A 193 6.20 -20.98 23.13
N VAL A 194 6.60 -21.18 21.86
CA VAL A 194 7.61 -22.17 21.47
C VAL A 194 8.96 -21.89 22.14
N TYR A 195 9.28 -20.62 22.34
CA TYR A 195 10.52 -20.17 22.97
C TYR A 195 10.36 -19.84 24.47
N ASP A 196 9.19 -20.11 25.06
CA ASP A 196 8.84 -19.80 26.46
C ASP A 196 9.16 -18.34 26.85
N ILE A 197 8.73 -17.41 26.00
CA ILE A 197 8.97 -15.97 26.17
C ILE A 197 7.91 -15.35 27.06
N ASP A 198 8.33 -14.51 28.00
CA ASP A 198 7.43 -13.66 28.77
C ASP A 198 6.88 -12.53 27.90
N LYS A 199 5.61 -12.64 27.52
CA LYS A 199 4.93 -11.66 26.66
C LYS A 199 4.85 -10.28 27.33
N SER A 200 4.89 -10.19 28.66
CA SER A 200 4.79 -8.91 29.38
C SER A 200 5.99 -7.98 29.16
N LEU A 201 7.11 -8.53 28.65
CA LEU A 201 8.30 -7.77 28.24
C LEU A 201 8.13 -7.06 26.88
N ILE A 202 7.06 -7.38 26.15
CA ILE A 202 6.77 -6.83 24.83
C ILE A 202 5.66 -5.78 24.95
N THR A 203 5.87 -4.65 24.28
CA THR A 203 4.82 -3.68 23.99
C THR A 203 4.58 -3.64 22.48
N LEU A 204 3.40 -4.06 22.04
CA LEU A 204 2.96 -3.91 20.66
C LEU A 204 2.55 -2.46 20.40
N VAL A 205 3.02 -1.87 19.30
CA VAL A 205 2.75 -0.47 18.94
C VAL A 205 2.31 -0.41 17.49
N ASP A 206 1.17 0.23 17.17
CA ASP A 206 0.83 0.51 15.76
C ASP A 206 1.95 1.35 15.13
N ASP A 207 2.49 0.92 14.00
CA ASP A 207 3.69 1.52 13.41
C ASP A 207 3.49 3.03 13.16
N PRO A 208 4.29 3.91 13.79
CA PRO A 208 4.10 5.35 13.65
C PRO A 208 4.29 5.88 12.22
N ASN A 209 5.22 5.30 11.44
CA ASN A 209 5.39 5.64 10.03
C ASN A 209 4.17 5.21 9.20
N TRP A 210 3.60 4.05 9.48
CA TRP A 210 2.35 3.61 8.84
C TRP A 210 1.18 4.55 9.17
N LEU A 211 1.01 4.94 10.44
CA LEU A 211 -0.06 5.84 10.87
C LEU A 211 0.03 7.21 10.19
N MET A 212 1.21 7.82 10.20
CA MET A 212 1.44 9.09 9.51
C MET A 212 1.23 8.98 8.01
N GLY A 213 1.66 7.86 7.41
CA GLY A 213 1.41 7.54 6.02
C GLY A 213 -0.08 7.47 5.70
N CYS A 214 -0.88 6.80 6.53
CA CYS A 214 -2.32 6.71 6.39
C CYS A 214 -3.00 8.09 6.47
N ILE A 215 -2.60 8.95 7.42
CA ILE A 215 -3.14 10.31 7.52
C ILE A 215 -2.86 11.11 6.24
N SER A 216 -1.62 11.03 5.72
CA SER A 216 -1.28 11.67 4.46
C SER A 216 -2.09 11.10 3.30
N PHE A 217 -2.22 9.77 3.25
CA PHE A 217 -2.93 9.04 2.20
C PHE A 217 -4.42 9.37 2.14
N VAL A 218 -5.09 9.48 3.29
CA VAL A 218 -6.51 9.88 3.35
C VAL A 218 -6.72 11.25 2.70
N ASN A 219 -5.80 12.19 2.96
CA ASN A 219 -5.92 13.54 2.44
C ASN A 219 -5.62 13.59 0.93
N THR A 220 -4.51 13.02 0.50
CA THR A 220 -4.02 13.20 -0.87
C THR A 220 -4.41 12.07 -1.81
N GLY A 221 -4.68 10.86 -1.31
CA GLY A 221 -4.84 9.64 -2.12
C GLY A 221 -3.54 9.16 -2.78
N VAL A 222 -2.40 9.78 -2.45
CA VAL A 222 -1.08 9.44 -2.98
C VAL A 222 -0.43 8.41 -2.07
N HIS A 223 0.21 7.41 -2.68
CA HIS A 223 0.89 6.32 -1.98
C HIS A 223 1.85 6.80 -0.87
N PHE A 224 2.09 5.95 0.12
CA PHE A 224 3.03 6.24 1.19
C PHE A 224 4.05 5.12 1.40
N LYS A 225 5.06 5.42 2.22
CA LYS A 225 6.23 4.58 2.50
C LYS A 225 6.53 4.58 4.00
N MET A 226 7.28 3.58 4.44
CA MET A 226 7.67 3.37 5.84
C MET A 226 9.09 2.81 5.92
N LEU A 227 9.55 2.47 7.13
CA LEU A 227 10.88 1.90 7.36
C LEU A 227 10.81 0.41 7.71
N SER A 228 11.69 -0.38 7.09
CA SER A 228 11.98 -1.74 7.53
C SER A 228 12.75 -1.72 8.85
N VAL A 229 12.89 -2.88 9.50
CA VAL A 229 13.73 -3.04 10.70
C VAL A 229 15.17 -2.61 10.45
N ASN A 230 15.70 -2.85 9.24
CA ASN A 230 17.07 -2.47 8.89
C ASN A 230 17.21 -0.97 8.55
N GLY A 231 16.12 -0.19 8.60
CA GLY A 231 16.09 1.22 8.21
C GLY A 231 15.91 1.47 6.71
N ASP A 232 15.60 0.42 5.92
CA ASP A 232 15.32 0.57 4.50
C ASP A 232 13.97 1.26 4.28
N VAL A 233 13.89 2.10 3.26
CA VAL A 233 12.61 2.69 2.84
C VAL A 233 11.82 1.67 2.04
N ILE A 234 10.68 1.24 2.59
CA ILE A 234 9.81 0.21 2.02
C ILE A 234 8.37 0.73 1.85
N CYS A 235 7.58 0.01 1.07
CA CYS A 235 6.14 0.19 0.99
C CYS A 235 5.46 -1.16 0.76
N SER A 236 4.19 -1.30 1.15
CA SER A 236 3.42 -2.51 0.84
C SER A 236 3.30 -2.68 -0.67
N LYS A 237 3.24 -3.91 -1.16
CA LYS A 237 3.07 -4.23 -2.58
C LYS A 237 1.88 -3.49 -3.21
N ASP A 238 0.78 -3.37 -2.48
CA ASP A 238 -0.44 -2.70 -2.96
C ASP A 238 -0.23 -1.19 -3.16
N GLN A 239 0.43 -0.53 -2.20
CA GLN A 239 0.85 0.87 -2.31
C GLN A 239 1.88 1.08 -3.45
N ALA A 240 2.75 0.11 -3.69
CA ALA A 240 3.71 0.16 -4.79
C ALA A 240 3.02 0.03 -6.17
N ALA A 241 2.05 -0.88 -6.30
CA ALA A 241 1.23 -1.03 -7.49
C ALA A 241 0.39 0.23 -7.75
N LEU A 242 -0.21 0.82 -6.70
CA LEU A 242 -0.89 2.11 -6.78
C LEU A 242 0.06 3.21 -7.26
N TYR A 243 1.29 3.28 -6.75
CA TYR A 243 2.26 4.30 -7.19
C TYR A 243 2.62 4.17 -8.67
N LEU A 244 2.92 2.95 -9.12
CA LEU A 244 3.17 2.67 -10.54
C LEU A 244 1.97 3.12 -11.39
N PHE A 245 0.76 2.72 -10.99
CA PHE A 245 -0.46 3.04 -11.72
C PHE A 245 -0.76 4.55 -11.76
N GLN A 246 -0.69 5.24 -10.62
CA GLN A 246 -0.92 6.68 -10.55
C GLN A 246 0.09 7.46 -11.41
N THR A 247 1.31 6.95 -11.56
CA THR A 247 2.39 7.67 -12.22
C THR A 247 2.54 7.31 -13.70
N LEU A 248 2.18 6.09 -14.09
CA LEU A 248 2.31 5.56 -15.45
C LEU A 248 0.98 5.49 -16.21
N VAL A 249 -0.16 5.48 -15.51
CA VAL A 249 -1.48 5.27 -16.13
C VAL A 249 -2.40 6.47 -16.03
N CYS A 250 -2.51 7.07 -14.85
CA CYS A 250 -3.41 8.19 -14.66
C CYS A 250 -2.90 9.44 -15.40
N GLY A 251 -3.80 10.13 -16.10
CA GLY A 251 -3.51 11.38 -16.81
C GLY A 251 -2.90 11.21 -18.21
N VAL A 252 -2.69 9.97 -18.66
CA VAL A 252 -2.23 9.68 -20.02
C VAL A 252 -3.43 9.56 -20.95
N ASP A 253 -3.42 10.27 -22.07
CA ASP A 253 -4.39 10.01 -23.13
C ASP A 253 -4.02 8.71 -23.86
N TRP A 254 -4.80 7.67 -23.61
CA TRP A 254 -4.55 6.33 -24.14
C TRP A 254 -5.07 6.15 -25.57
N HIS A 255 -5.78 7.12 -26.15
CA HIS A 255 -6.29 7.00 -27.52
C HIS A 255 -5.16 6.91 -28.53
N GLY A 256 -5.22 5.89 -29.38
CA GLY A 256 -4.23 5.69 -30.44
C GLY A 256 -2.84 5.30 -29.93
N VAL A 257 -2.69 4.95 -28.66
CA VAL A 257 -1.42 4.42 -28.13
C VAL A 257 -1.25 2.97 -28.56
N ASP A 258 -0.07 2.66 -29.10
CA ASP A 258 0.28 1.33 -29.60
C ASP A 258 0.08 0.23 -28.56
N PHE A 259 -0.46 -0.91 -28.99
CA PHE A 259 -0.71 -2.09 -28.15
C PHE A 259 0.53 -2.50 -27.32
N ALA A 260 1.70 -2.54 -27.94
CA ALA A 260 2.93 -2.96 -27.28
C ALA A 260 3.33 -2.04 -26.11
N VAL A 261 3.04 -0.74 -26.21
CA VAL A 261 3.30 0.23 -25.15
C VAL A 261 2.31 0.02 -24.00
N ARG A 262 1.01 -0.12 -24.30
CA ARG A 262 -0.04 -0.40 -23.31
C ARG A 262 0.24 -1.70 -22.56
N LEU A 263 0.63 -2.77 -23.27
CA LEU A 263 1.01 -4.06 -22.69
C LEU A 263 2.20 -3.94 -21.73
N ASP A 264 3.28 -3.28 -22.16
CA ASP A 264 4.50 -3.14 -21.33
C ASP A 264 4.22 -2.37 -20.03
N ILE A 265 3.37 -1.33 -20.09
CA ILE A 265 2.98 -0.54 -18.92
C ILE A 265 2.06 -1.35 -18.00
N LEU A 266 1.06 -2.05 -18.54
CA LEU A 266 0.19 -2.91 -17.75
C LEU A 266 0.96 -4.05 -17.10
N GLN A 267 1.90 -4.69 -17.80
CA GLN A 267 2.80 -5.71 -17.24
C GLN A 267 3.68 -5.14 -16.12
N THR A 268 4.16 -3.92 -16.28
CA THR A 268 4.95 -3.23 -15.25
C THR A 268 4.14 -3.06 -13.96
N VAL A 269 2.90 -2.55 -14.06
CA VAL A 269 1.99 -2.42 -12.90
C VAL A 269 1.60 -3.80 -12.35
N HIS A 270 1.29 -4.74 -13.23
CA HIS A 270 0.87 -6.10 -12.87
C HIS A 270 1.96 -6.89 -12.14
N SER A 271 3.24 -6.63 -12.41
CA SER A 271 4.34 -7.28 -11.69
C SER A 271 4.28 -7.13 -10.15
N LEU A 272 3.59 -6.09 -9.66
CA LEU A 272 3.28 -5.89 -8.24
C LEU A 272 1.81 -6.17 -7.91
N ALA A 273 0.90 -6.06 -8.87
CA ALA A 273 -0.51 -6.38 -8.66
C ALA A 273 -0.82 -7.88 -8.69
N ASP A 274 0.08 -8.73 -9.20
CA ASP A 274 -0.14 -10.17 -9.32
C ASP A 274 -0.47 -10.77 -7.94
N TYR A 275 -1.72 -11.20 -7.80
CA TYR A 275 -2.27 -11.76 -6.58
C TYR A 275 -1.94 -13.26 -6.50
N GLN A 276 -0.66 -13.60 -6.61
CA GLN A 276 -0.22 -14.96 -6.28
C GLN A 276 -0.30 -15.14 -4.76
N LYS A 277 -1.42 -15.71 -4.31
CA LYS A 277 -1.44 -16.44 -3.04
C LYS A 277 -0.44 -17.58 -3.15
N VAL A 278 0.80 -17.37 -2.70
CA VAL A 278 1.83 -18.40 -2.62
C VAL A 278 1.36 -19.50 -1.65
N ARG A 279 0.62 -20.49 -2.15
CA ARG A 279 0.33 -21.73 -1.41
C ARG A 279 1.63 -22.52 -1.28
N ILE A 280 2.25 -22.50 -0.11
CA ILE A 280 3.31 -23.45 0.21
C ILE A 280 2.65 -24.75 0.70
N HIS A 281 2.77 -25.84 -0.06
CA HIS A 281 2.36 -27.18 0.38
C HIS A 281 3.52 -27.95 1.05
N GLN A 282 3.31 -28.25 2.34
CA GLN A 282 3.67 -29.40 3.20
C GLN A 282 5.12 -29.83 3.52
N ASN A 283 5.43 -29.87 4.85
CA ASN A 283 5.74 -31.09 5.65
C ASN A 283 6.18 -30.81 7.13
N SER A 284 5.54 -29.88 7.86
CA SER A 284 5.87 -29.65 9.27
C SER A 284 4.67 -29.13 10.06
N LEU A 285 4.68 -29.36 11.38
CA LEU A 285 3.64 -29.06 12.39
C LEU A 285 3.15 -27.58 12.42
N PHE A 286 3.75 -26.70 11.61
CA PHE A 286 3.37 -25.31 11.39
C PHE A 286 2.69 -25.18 10.01
N THR A 287 1.43 -25.61 9.92
CA THR A 287 0.59 -25.31 8.75
C THR A 287 0.05 -23.89 8.93
N TYR A 288 0.52 -22.93 8.13
CA TYR A 288 -0.04 -21.58 8.13
C TYR A 288 -0.32 -21.08 6.73
N PHE A 289 -1.41 -20.32 6.63
CA PHE A 289 -1.77 -19.57 5.44
C PHE A 289 -0.67 -18.58 5.03
N VAL A 290 -0.49 -18.56 3.70
CA VAL A 290 0.21 -17.63 2.81
C VAL A 290 0.45 -16.24 3.39
N PHE A 291 1.68 -15.74 3.27
CA PHE A 291 2.05 -14.35 3.55
C PHE A 291 1.01 -13.39 2.99
N GLN A 292 0.23 -12.77 3.88
CA GLN A 292 -0.55 -11.60 3.56
C GLN A 292 0.36 -10.40 3.83
N ASP A 293 0.34 -9.43 2.92
CA ASP A 293 1.07 -8.16 2.97
C ASP A 293 2.58 -8.29 2.88
N LEU A 294 3.04 -8.45 1.63
CA LEU A 294 4.45 -8.30 1.25
C LEU A 294 4.79 -6.82 1.09
N TYR A 295 6.01 -6.48 1.47
CA TYR A 295 6.58 -5.16 1.33
C TYR A 295 7.81 -5.23 0.42
N VAL A 296 8.01 -4.16 -0.34
CA VAL A 296 9.10 -4.03 -1.31
C VAL A 296 9.93 -2.81 -0.99
N LEU A 297 11.20 -2.85 -1.39
CA LEU A 297 12.06 -1.66 -1.40
C LEU A 297 11.44 -0.58 -2.29
N TYR A 298 11.42 0.66 -1.80
CA TYR A 298 10.80 1.79 -2.49
C TYR A 298 11.64 2.27 -3.68
N GLU A 299 12.97 2.29 -3.55
CA GLU A 299 13.90 2.81 -4.55
C GLU A 299 13.82 2.08 -5.91
N PRO A 300 13.78 0.72 -5.98
CA PRO A 300 13.54 0.01 -7.24
C PRO A 300 12.24 0.41 -7.96
N ILE A 301 11.18 0.74 -7.21
CA ILE A 301 9.90 1.17 -7.81
C ILE A 301 10.06 2.53 -8.49
N VAL A 302 10.75 3.47 -7.84
CA VAL A 302 11.07 4.78 -8.44
C VAL A 302 11.88 4.60 -9.73
N ARG A 303 12.87 3.71 -9.72
CA ARG A 303 13.67 3.42 -10.92
C ARG A 303 12.83 2.82 -12.04
N LEU A 304 11.92 1.92 -11.71
CA LEU A 304 11.00 1.32 -12.67
C LEU A 304 10.12 2.38 -13.35
N ILE A 305 9.57 3.32 -12.56
CA ILE A 305 8.80 4.46 -13.07
C ILE A 305 9.64 5.32 -14.03
N VAL A 306 10.83 5.74 -13.59
CA VAL A 306 11.71 6.60 -14.39
C VAL A 306 12.09 5.91 -15.70
N ASN A 307 12.49 4.65 -15.64
CA ASN A 307 12.87 3.89 -16.82
C ASN A 307 11.70 3.71 -17.79
N SER A 308 10.50 3.42 -17.28
CA SER A 308 9.28 3.29 -18.11
C SER A 308 8.94 4.61 -18.80
N LYS A 309 9.01 5.73 -18.07
CA LYS A 309 8.78 7.07 -18.64
C LYS A 309 9.80 7.50 -19.68
N ILE A 310 11.07 7.11 -19.51
CA ILE A 310 12.12 7.36 -20.51
C ILE A 310 11.88 6.49 -21.76
N LYS A 311 11.55 5.21 -21.55
CA LYS A 311 11.33 4.24 -22.63
C LYS A 311 10.16 4.64 -23.54
N HIS A 312 9.05 5.10 -22.95
CA HIS A 312 7.83 5.50 -23.65
C HIS A 312 7.61 7.01 -23.62
N ALA A 313 8.69 7.77 -23.84
CA ALA A 313 8.66 9.23 -23.64
C ALA A 313 7.57 9.93 -24.45
N GLU A 314 7.20 9.40 -25.63
CA GLU A 314 6.16 9.90 -26.53
C GLU A 314 4.78 10.06 -25.91
N ILE A 315 4.32 9.11 -25.10
CA ILE A 315 3.01 9.19 -24.44
C ILE A 315 3.03 10.11 -23.22
N TYR A 316 4.22 10.44 -22.72
CA TYR A 316 4.40 11.34 -21.57
C TYR A 316 4.79 12.77 -21.99
N ARG A 317 4.90 13.10 -23.29
CA ARG A 317 5.42 14.40 -23.77
C ARG A 317 4.63 15.62 -23.30
N ASN A 318 3.39 15.47 -22.84
CA ASN A 318 2.61 16.53 -22.21
C ASN A 318 3.05 16.81 -20.75
N TYR A 319 4.36 16.89 -20.51
CA TYR A 319 4.94 17.35 -19.25
C TYR A 319 4.55 18.82 -19.01
N GLY A 320 3.59 19.06 -18.12
CA GLY A 320 3.17 20.41 -17.74
C GLY A 320 1.66 20.62 -17.61
N SER A 321 0.84 19.60 -17.88
CA SER A 321 -0.58 19.67 -17.50
C SER A 321 -0.68 19.84 -15.98
N THR A 322 -1.29 20.95 -15.55
CA THR A 322 -1.70 21.19 -14.16
C THR A 322 -3.03 20.51 -13.85
N ASP A 323 -3.51 19.62 -14.72
CA ASP A 323 -4.80 18.97 -14.55
C ASP A 323 -4.77 18.12 -13.29
N ASN A 324 -5.71 18.41 -12.40
CA ASN A 324 -5.88 17.70 -11.15
C ASN A 324 -6.63 16.38 -11.40
N VAL A 325 -6.07 15.50 -12.22
CA VAL A 325 -6.72 14.29 -12.79
C VAL A 325 -7.20 13.27 -11.76
N MET A 326 -6.78 13.40 -10.50
CA MET A 326 -7.19 12.59 -9.36
C MET A 326 -7.55 13.46 -8.15
N PHE A 327 -7.74 14.77 -8.34
CA PHE A 327 -8.09 15.71 -7.27
C PHE A 327 -7.11 15.70 -6.08
N TYR A 328 -5.80 15.47 -6.31
CA TYR A 328 -4.77 15.33 -5.26
C TYR A 328 -4.67 16.54 -4.32
N ASN A 329 -4.93 17.74 -4.84
CA ASN A 329 -4.87 18.99 -4.08
C ASN A 329 -6.18 19.32 -3.35
N GLU A 330 -7.23 18.54 -3.53
CA GLU A 330 -8.53 18.75 -2.91
C GLU A 330 -8.69 17.88 -1.65
N SER A 331 -9.43 18.40 -0.67
CA SER A 331 -9.83 17.62 0.50
C SER A 331 -10.69 16.43 0.07
N PRO A 332 -10.51 15.23 0.68
CA PRO A 332 -11.27 14.04 0.32
C PRO A 332 -12.79 14.21 0.48
N VAL A 333 -13.23 15.12 1.35
CA VAL A 333 -14.66 15.42 1.58
C VAL A 333 -15.19 16.57 0.74
N THR A 334 -14.33 17.27 -0.02
CA THR A 334 -14.79 18.29 -0.98
C THR A 334 -15.74 17.65 -1.97
N LEU A 335 -16.89 18.29 -2.17
CA LEU A 335 -17.89 17.88 -3.14
C LEU A 335 -17.56 18.53 -4.49
N VAL A 336 -17.48 17.71 -5.53
CA VAL A 336 -17.16 18.08 -6.91
C VAL A 336 -18.39 17.85 -7.77
N ASP A 337 -18.71 18.80 -8.65
CA ASP A 337 -19.86 18.69 -9.53
C ASP A 337 -19.69 17.51 -10.48
N HIS A 338 -20.80 16.84 -10.80
CA HIS A 338 -20.77 15.73 -11.75
C HIS A 338 -20.32 16.18 -13.14
N SER A 339 -20.57 17.43 -13.54
CA SER A 339 -20.08 17.97 -14.80
C SER A 339 -18.55 17.93 -14.90
N ASP A 340 -17.84 18.15 -13.79
CA ASP A 340 -16.37 18.12 -13.78
C ASP A 340 -15.85 16.70 -13.97
N TYR A 341 -16.53 15.71 -13.38
CA TYR A 341 -16.23 14.29 -13.60
C TYR A 341 -16.49 13.88 -15.06
N VAL A 342 -17.64 14.28 -15.62
CA VAL A 342 -17.98 14.02 -17.03
C VAL A 342 -16.94 14.67 -17.96
N LEU A 343 -16.54 15.91 -17.71
CA LEU A 343 -15.53 16.60 -18.52
C LEU A 343 -14.17 15.86 -18.51
N LEU A 344 -13.76 15.33 -17.37
CA LEU A 344 -12.54 14.53 -17.26
C LEU A 344 -12.67 13.19 -18.01
N CYS A 345 -13.80 12.49 -17.84
CA CYS A 345 -14.08 11.27 -18.58
C CYS A 345 -14.07 11.52 -20.09
N ASP A 346 -14.71 12.58 -20.58
CA ASP A 346 -14.76 12.93 -21.99
C ASP A 346 -13.38 13.26 -22.53
N ARG A 347 -12.60 14.08 -21.81
CA ARG A 347 -11.26 14.52 -22.21
C ARG A 347 -10.31 13.34 -22.43
N TYR A 348 -10.39 12.33 -21.58
CA TYR A 348 -9.49 11.18 -21.60
C TYR A 348 -10.16 9.89 -22.08
N GLY A 349 -11.40 9.96 -22.59
CA GLY A 349 -12.24 8.83 -23.01
C GLY A 349 -12.35 7.71 -21.98
N LEU A 350 -12.49 8.08 -20.71
CA LEU A 350 -12.70 7.13 -19.62
C LEU A 350 -14.19 6.71 -19.57
N PRO A 351 -14.50 5.47 -19.16
CA PRO A 351 -15.88 5.11 -18.89
C PRO A 351 -16.45 5.95 -17.75
N LEU A 352 -17.71 6.36 -17.91
CA LEU A 352 -18.49 7.03 -16.88
C LEU A 352 -19.18 5.98 -16.00
N TYR A 353 -18.89 5.99 -14.70
CA TYR A 353 -19.55 5.16 -13.71
C TYR A 353 -20.66 5.95 -13.02
N GLU A 354 -21.92 5.54 -13.19
CA GLU A 354 -23.09 6.12 -12.52
C GLU A 354 -23.68 5.08 -11.54
N ALA A 355 -23.60 5.32 -10.22
CA ALA A 355 -24.30 4.47 -9.25
C ALA A 355 -25.80 4.86 -9.18
N PHE A 356 -26.71 3.87 -9.21
CA PHE A 356 -28.17 4.11 -9.28
C PHE A 356 -28.76 4.88 -8.09
N GLU A 357 -28.10 4.85 -6.92
CA GLU A 357 -28.59 5.51 -5.70
C GLU A 357 -28.23 7.01 -5.62
N ASP A 358 -27.22 7.46 -6.39
CA ASP A 358 -26.72 8.84 -6.34
C ASP A 358 -27.19 9.65 -7.56
N LYS A 359 -28.51 9.84 -7.68
CA LYS A 359 -29.09 10.84 -8.62
C LYS A 359 -28.80 12.30 -8.23
N LEU A 360 -27.99 12.52 -7.19
CA LEU A 360 -27.65 13.83 -6.66
C LEU A 360 -26.12 13.94 -6.55
N ALA A 361 -25.52 14.27 -7.70
CA ALA A 361 -24.33 15.09 -7.72
C ALA A 361 -24.52 16.29 -6.78
N PRO A 362 -23.49 16.72 -6.03
CA PRO A 362 -22.05 16.49 -6.25
C PRO A 362 -21.42 15.27 -5.52
N TYR A 363 -20.32 14.75 -6.06
CA TYR A 363 -19.58 13.61 -5.49
C TYR A 363 -18.42 14.04 -4.59
N PRO A 364 -18.15 13.36 -3.47
CA PRO A 364 -16.95 13.62 -2.69
C PRO A 364 -15.69 13.14 -3.42
N VAL A 365 -14.58 13.86 -3.26
CA VAL A 365 -13.29 13.55 -3.89
C VAL A 365 -12.82 12.12 -3.64
N TRP A 366 -12.99 11.56 -2.43
CA TRP A 366 -12.60 10.16 -2.16
C TRP A 366 -13.33 9.17 -3.08
N TYR A 367 -14.60 9.45 -3.43
CA TYR A 367 -15.41 8.59 -4.30
C TYR A 367 -14.97 8.75 -5.75
N LEU A 368 -14.75 10.00 -6.19
CA LEU A 368 -14.24 10.29 -7.53
C LEU A 368 -12.87 9.66 -7.79
N ARG A 369 -11.94 9.71 -6.82
CA ARG A 369 -10.63 9.04 -6.94
C ARG A 369 -10.79 7.56 -7.26
N ALA A 370 -11.70 6.87 -6.58
CA ALA A 370 -11.97 5.46 -6.84
C ALA A 370 -12.58 5.22 -8.24
N LEU A 371 -13.57 6.00 -8.65
CA LEU A 371 -14.19 5.88 -9.98
C LEU A 371 -13.20 6.18 -11.11
N LEU A 372 -12.39 7.22 -10.95
CA LEU A 372 -11.34 7.60 -11.89
C LEU A 372 -10.26 6.53 -11.99
N THR A 373 -9.83 5.94 -10.87
CA THR A 373 -8.92 4.79 -10.89
C THR A 373 -9.47 3.66 -11.76
N LEU A 374 -10.73 3.26 -11.57
CA LEU A 374 -11.36 2.23 -12.40
C LEU A 374 -11.48 2.68 -13.87
N GLY A 375 -11.76 3.96 -14.10
CA GLY A 375 -11.80 4.57 -15.42
C GLY A 375 -10.46 4.49 -16.15
N TRP A 376 -9.37 4.82 -15.48
CA TRP A 376 -8.00 4.76 -16.01
C TRP A 376 -7.55 3.35 -16.34
N ILE A 377 -7.95 2.34 -15.54
CA ILE A 377 -7.67 0.93 -15.85
C ILE A 377 -8.31 0.57 -17.20
N HIS A 378 -9.60 0.86 -17.36
CA HIS A 378 -10.31 0.58 -18.61
C HIS A 378 -9.86 1.46 -19.77
N GLY A 379 -9.52 2.73 -19.51
CA GLY A 379 -9.00 3.65 -20.51
C GLY A 379 -7.66 3.17 -21.10
N CYS A 380 -6.81 2.54 -20.31
CA CYS A 380 -5.57 1.91 -20.80
C CYS A 380 -5.84 0.60 -21.55
N VAL A 381 -6.76 -0.24 -21.07
CA VAL A 381 -7.11 -1.52 -21.72
C VAL A 381 -7.85 -1.32 -23.05
N GLN A 382 -8.74 -0.32 -23.14
CA GLN A 382 -9.56 0.01 -24.33
C GLN A 382 -10.37 -1.16 -24.89
N ASN A 383 -10.82 -2.09 -24.02
CA ASN A 383 -11.56 -3.30 -24.38
C ASN A 383 -10.78 -4.23 -25.33
N ASP A 384 -9.45 -4.21 -25.22
CA ASP A 384 -8.58 -5.15 -25.90
C ASP A 384 -8.60 -6.49 -25.17
N GLU A 385 -9.13 -7.53 -25.80
CA GLU A 385 -9.34 -8.86 -25.20
C GLU A 385 -8.06 -9.44 -24.55
N TYR A 386 -6.87 -9.13 -25.08
CA TYR A 386 -5.61 -9.61 -24.53
C TYR A 386 -5.16 -8.85 -23.28
N LEU A 387 -5.60 -7.60 -23.12
CA LEU A 387 -5.25 -6.76 -21.98
C LEU A 387 -6.28 -6.84 -20.85
N GLU A 388 -7.49 -7.32 -21.12
CA GLU A 388 -8.55 -7.48 -20.11
C GLU A 388 -8.13 -8.38 -18.94
N MET A 389 -7.24 -9.35 -19.18
CA MET A 389 -6.72 -10.22 -18.13
C MET A 389 -6.03 -9.46 -16.99
N TYR A 390 -5.52 -8.25 -17.24
CA TYR A 390 -4.86 -7.42 -16.24
C TYR A 390 -5.85 -6.65 -15.35
N ILE A 391 -7.11 -6.45 -15.78
CA ILE A 391 -8.09 -5.63 -15.06
C ILE A 391 -8.30 -6.19 -13.65
N LEU A 392 -8.49 -7.50 -13.52
CA LEU A 392 -8.83 -8.15 -12.26
C LEU A 392 -7.80 -7.86 -11.16
N ASP A 393 -6.52 -8.16 -11.45
CA ASP A 393 -5.44 -8.08 -10.48
C ASP A 393 -5.09 -6.63 -10.16
N ILE A 394 -5.02 -5.77 -11.19
CA ILE A 394 -4.74 -4.34 -11.03
C ILE A 394 -5.86 -3.66 -10.24
N ALA A 395 -7.13 -3.84 -10.64
CA ALA A 395 -8.25 -3.23 -9.96
C ALA A 395 -8.33 -3.69 -8.49
N LYS A 396 -8.25 -5.00 -8.22
CA LYS A 396 -8.30 -5.49 -6.83
C LYS A 396 -7.19 -4.95 -5.96
N THR A 397 -5.96 -4.96 -6.45
CA THR A 397 -4.80 -4.52 -5.67
C THR A 397 -4.88 -3.02 -5.38
N ILE A 398 -5.13 -2.21 -6.41
CA ILE A 398 -5.18 -0.76 -6.28
C ILE A 398 -6.37 -0.32 -5.44
N MET A 399 -7.54 -0.94 -5.63
CA MET A 399 -8.72 -0.63 -4.83
C MET A 399 -8.54 -1.03 -3.36
N THR A 400 -7.83 -2.12 -3.09
CA THR A 400 -7.43 -2.50 -1.72
C THR A 400 -6.54 -1.42 -1.10
N ALA A 401 -5.52 -0.93 -1.83
CA ALA A 401 -4.68 0.18 -1.37
C ALA A 401 -5.50 1.45 -1.08
N LEU A 402 -6.51 1.74 -1.90
CA LEU A 402 -7.38 2.90 -1.76
C LEU A 402 -8.38 2.80 -0.60
N MET A 403 -8.65 1.62 -0.04
CA MET A 403 -9.62 1.46 1.07
C MET A 403 -9.28 2.33 2.29
N LEU A 404 -8.01 2.66 2.49
CA LEU A 404 -7.56 3.61 3.50
C LEU A 404 -8.20 4.99 3.36
N ALA A 405 -8.31 5.49 2.13
CA ALA A 405 -8.88 6.80 1.83
C ALA A 405 -10.41 6.80 1.80
N ILE A 406 -11.04 5.63 1.86
CA ILE A 406 -12.49 5.48 1.80
C ILE A 406 -13.06 5.43 3.23
N PRO A 407 -14.06 6.28 3.55
CA PRO A 407 -14.71 6.28 4.85
C PRO A 407 -15.24 4.92 5.25
N GLN A 408 -15.06 4.56 6.53
CA GLN A 408 -15.66 3.36 7.10
C GLN A 408 -17.19 3.43 6.94
N GLY A 409 -17.81 2.32 6.52
CA GLY A 409 -19.22 2.23 6.15
C GLY A 409 -19.52 2.56 4.69
N LYS A 410 -18.54 3.06 3.92
CA LYS A 410 -18.62 3.23 2.46
C LYS A 410 -17.71 2.27 1.70
N ARG A 411 -16.89 1.47 2.40
CA ARG A 411 -15.95 0.53 1.78
C ARG A 411 -16.66 -0.64 1.13
N GLN A 412 -17.76 -1.11 1.73
CA GLN A 412 -18.57 -2.18 1.14
C GLN A 412 -19.19 -1.75 -0.20
N LEU A 413 -19.74 -0.54 -0.27
CA LEU A 413 -20.19 0.06 -1.53
C LEU A 413 -19.05 0.09 -2.56
N MET A 414 -17.86 0.54 -2.17
CA MET A 414 -16.75 0.59 -3.12
C MET A 414 -16.28 -0.78 -3.59
N LYS A 415 -16.33 -1.79 -2.73
CA LYS A 415 -16.08 -3.18 -3.10
C LYS A 415 -17.06 -3.65 -4.16
N GLU A 416 -18.34 -3.34 -4.02
CA GLU A 416 -19.38 -3.67 -5.00
C GLU A 416 -19.16 -2.95 -6.32
N VAL A 417 -18.86 -1.66 -6.29
CA VAL A 417 -18.52 -0.85 -7.49
C VAL A 417 -17.30 -1.44 -8.21
N THR A 418 -16.26 -1.83 -7.47
CA THR A 418 -15.05 -2.44 -8.03
C THR A 418 -15.38 -3.78 -8.71
N ASN A 419 -16.17 -4.63 -8.05
CA ASN A 419 -16.57 -5.92 -8.60
C ASN A 419 -17.40 -5.77 -9.87
N GLU A 420 -18.31 -4.79 -9.91
CA GLU A 420 -19.11 -4.51 -11.09
C GLU A 420 -18.25 -3.96 -12.24
N ALA A 421 -17.30 -3.08 -11.94
CA ALA A 421 -16.34 -2.58 -12.92
C ALA A 421 -15.47 -3.70 -13.51
N ILE A 422 -15.11 -4.71 -12.72
CA ILE A 422 -14.38 -5.91 -13.22
C ILE A 422 -15.29 -6.76 -14.13
N ARG A 423 -16.56 -6.95 -13.74
CA ARG A 423 -17.57 -7.69 -14.54
C ARG A 423 -17.91 -7.02 -15.86
N PHE A 424 -17.69 -5.71 -15.97
CA PHE A 424 -17.98 -4.89 -17.15
C PHE A 424 -17.37 -5.44 -18.47
N HIS A 425 -16.31 -6.25 -18.39
CA HIS A 425 -15.59 -6.82 -19.56
C HIS A 425 -15.43 -8.34 -19.55
N SER A 426 -15.85 -9.02 -18.50
CA SER A 426 -15.54 -10.44 -18.35
C SER A 426 -16.78 -11.26 -18.05
N GLU A 427 -17.04 -12.32 -18.85
CA GLU A 427 -17.89 -13.45 -18.43
C GLU A 427 -17.23 -14.27 -17.28
N ILE A 428 -16.34 -13.63 -16.50
CA ILE A 428 -15.65 -14.23 -15.38
C ILE A 428 -16.56 -14.08 -14.16
N ILE A 429 -17.24 -15.16 -13.84
CA ILE A 429 -17.80 -15.38 -12.50
C ILE A 429 -16.63 -15.33 -11.49
N ILE A 430 -16.82 -14.67 -10.35
CA ILE A 430 -16.58 -15.19 -8.97
C ILE A 430 -16.59 -14.03 -7.96
N PHE A 431 -17.32 -14.20 -6.85
CA PHE A 431 -16.86 -14.24 -5.44
C PHE A 431 -18.12 -14.34 -4.56
N ASP A 432 -18.30 -15.53 -3.97
CA ASP A 432 -19.33 -16.05 -3.05
C ASP A 432 -20.61 -16.70 -3.60
N GLU A 433 -20.80 -17.95 -3.15
CA GLU A 433 -21.90 -18.89 -3.40
C GLU A 433 -23.14 -18.60 -2.54
N GLU A 434 -23.20 -17.44 -1.84
CA GLU A 434 -24.34 -17.08 -1.02
C GLU A 434 -24.87 -15.68 -1.34
N GLN A 435 -26.12 -15.69 -1.82
CA GLN A 435 -27.06 -14.59 -1.98
C GLN A 435 -26.83 -13.64 -3.17
N VAL A 436 -27.39 -14.07 -4.30
CA VAL A 436 -27.79 -13.21 -5.41
C VAL A 436 -28.86 -12.22 -4.93
N VAL A 437 -28.47 -10.95 -4.76
CA VAL A 437 -29.41 -9.82 -4.83
C VAL A 437 -29.22 -9.15 -6.20
N LYS A 438 -30.35 -8.86 -6.87
CA LYS A 438 -30.40 -8.31 -8.23
C LYS A 438 -29.67 -6.97 -8.33
N ALA A 439 -28.98 -6.79 -9.46
CA ALA A 439 -27.97 -5.78 -9.78
C ALA A 439 -28.40 -4.29 -9.70
N PRO A 440 -27.48 -3.34 -9.42
CA PRO A 440 -27.79 -1.90 -9.35
C PRO A 440 -27.06 -1.00 -10.39
N PHE A 441 -26.78 -1.43 -11.63
CA PHE A 441 -25.95 -0.61 -12.55
C PHE A 441 -26.47 -0.51 -13.99
N GLN A 442 -26.30 0.65 -14.64
CA GLN A 442 -26.56 0.88 -16.07
C GLN A 442 -25.51 1.81 -16.67
N ARG A 443 -25.20 1.53 -17.94
CA ARG A 443 -24.18 2.19 -18.76
C ARG A 443 -24.81 3.32 -19.59
N LYS A 444 -24.09 4.45 -19.73
CA LYS A 444 -24.20 5.32 -20.92
C LYS A 444 -22.91 5.28 -21.72
N ARG A 445 -23.02 4.87 -22.98
CA ARG A 445 -21.92 4.91 -23.96
C ARG A 445 -21.97 6.29 -24.60
N LEU A 446 -20.97 7.13 -24.36
CA LEU A 446 -20.79 8.36 -25.13
C LEU A 446 -20.24 7.93 -26.50
N LEU A 447 -21.12 7.95 -27.50
CA LEU A 447 -20.73 7.76 -28.89
C LEU A 447 -20.06 9.06 -29.36
N ASN A 448 -18.81 8.97 -29.82
CA ASN A 448 -18.18 10.05 -30.57
C ASN A 448 -19.05 10.34 -31.81
N ALA A 449 -19.64 11.52 -31.84
CA ALA A 449 -20.38 12.04 -32.97
C ALA A 449 -19.39 12.45 -34.06
N ASP A 450 -18.87 11.49 -34.82
CA ASP A 450 -18.24 11.73 -36.12
C ASP A 450 -18.07 10.43 -36.90
N THR A 451 -19.18 9.76 -37.21
CA THR A 451 -19.29 8.93 -38.43
C THR A 451 -20.77 8.67 -38.76
N GLN A 452 -21.44 9.60 -39.44
CA GLN A 452 -22.59 9.25 -40.27
C GLN A 452 -22.16 9.28 -41.73
N VAL A 453 -21.62 8.16 -42.20
CA VAL A 453 -21.63 7.83 -43.62
C VAL A 453 -23.01 7.29 -43.93
N THR A 454 -23.78 8.08 -44.66
CA THR A 454 -25.02 7.70 -45.33
C THR A 454 -24.86 6.40 -46.11
N GLN A 455 -25.64 5.38 -45.76
CA GLN A 455 -26.06 4.33 -46.69
C GLN A 455 -27.58 4.21 -46.62
N HIS A 456 -28.22 4.59 -47.72
CA HIS A 456 -29.63 4.40 -47.99
C HIS A 456 -29.93 2.90 -48.17
N GLU A 457 -30.95 2.41 -47.46
CA GLU A 457 -31.59 1.12 -47.73
C GLU A 457 -32.52 1.24 -48.94
N GLU A 458 -32.36 0.33 -49.90
CA GLU A 458 -33.30 0.06 -50.99
C GLU A 458 -34.34 -0.99 -50.58
N GLY A 459 -35.60 -0.71 -50.90
CA GLY A 459 -36.63 -1.70 -51.20
C GLY A 459 -38.06 -1.27 -50.85
N PRO A 460 -39.12 -1.74 -51.53
CA PRO A 460 -39.19 -2.42 -52.83
C PRO A 460 -40.12 -1.72 -53.86
N LYS A 461 -39.96 -2.16 -55.12
CA LYS A 461 -40.69 -1.80 -56.35
C LYS A 461 -42.21 -1.67 -56.21
N PRO A 462 -42.81 -0.82 -57.07
CA PRO A 462 -43.91 -1.29 -57.89
C PRO A 462 -43.71 -1.03 -59.40
N THR A 463 -44.41 -1.89 -60.13
CA THR A 463 -44.67 -2.03 -61.57
C THR A 463 -45.14 -0.79 -62.32
N GLY A 464 -44.77 -0.68 -63.60
CA GLY A 464 -45.66 -0.05 -64.61
C GLY A 464 -45.00 0.81 -65.70
N SER A 465 -44.80 0.19 -66.87
CA SER A 465 -44.95 0.72 -68.24
C SER A 465 -44.31 2.04 -68.72
N GLU A 466 -43.48 1.87 -69.77
CA GLU A 466 -43.44 2.64 -71.03
C GLU A 466 -43.30 4.19 -71.00
N ASN A 467 -42.14 4.70 -71.44
CA ASN A 467 -42.01 5.18 -72.82
C ASN A 467 -40.60 5.70 -73.17
N VAL A 468 -40.28 5.45 -74.44
CA VAL A 468 -39.17 5.90 -75.29
C VAL A 468 -38.99 7.42 -75.29
N LYS A 469 -37.75 7.93 -75.17
CA LYS A 469 -37.10 8.81 -76.17
C LYS A 469 -35.70 9.31 -75.79
N THR A 470 -34.85 9.21 -76.79
CA THR A 470 -33.48 9.71 -77.03
C THR A 470 -33.35 11.24 -76.96
N ARG A 471 -32.19 11.73 -76.49
CA ARG A 471 -31.30 12.76 -77.11
C ARG A 471 -30.33 13.33 -76.06
N GLU A 472 -29.02 13.15 -76.24
CA GLU A 472 -28.08 14.05 -76.94
C GLU A 472 -27.56 15.23 -76.09
N THR A 473 -26.24 15.17 -75.84
CA THR A 473 -25.24 16.26 -75.93
C THR A 473 -25.54 17.62 -75.26
N ASN A 474 -24.67 18.05 -74.32
CA ASN A 474 -23.48 18.83 -74.71
C ASN A 474 -22.54 19.21 -73.55
N LYS A 475 -21.26 19.29 -73.93
CA LYS A 475 -20.11 19.82 -73.18
C LYS A 475 -20.17 21.34 -73.02
N ARG A 476 -19.28 21.81 -72.12
CA ARG A 476 -18.60 23.12 -71.99
C ARG A 476 -19.26 24.08 -70.98
N LYS A 477 -18.53 24.41 -69.91
CA LYS A 477 -17.28 25.19 -69.94
C LYS A 477 -16.30 24.69 -68.90
#